data_AF-A0A388PVC8-F1
#
_entry.id   AF-A0A388PVC8-F1
#
_cell.length_a   1.000
_cell.length_b   1.000
_cell.length_c   1.000
_cell.angle_alpha   90.00
_cell.angle_beta   90.00
_cell.angle_gamma   90.00
#
_symmetry.space_group_name_H-M   'P 1'
#
loop_
_entity.id
_entity.type
_entity.pdbx_description
1 polymer ?
#
loop_
_entity_poly.entity_id
_entity_poly.type
_entity_poly.pdbx_seq_one_letter_code
_entity_poly.pdbx_strand_id
1 'polypeptide(L)' 'MHLSELKHLPIAQLVEMAITDEIENASRMRKQDLIFAILKNKAKKGIVFMGMAP' A
#
# COMPACT_ATOMS: atom_id res chain seq x y z
N MET A 1 8.76 3.38 -4.02
CA MET A 1 7.33 3.74 -4.11
C MET A 1 7.06 4.84 -3.11
N HIS A 2 6.54 5.97 -3.56
CA HIS A 2 6.20 7.10 -2.70
C HIS A 2 4.71 7.09 -2.36
N LEU A 3 4.37 7.53 -1.15
CA LEU A 3 2.98 7.66 -0.68
C LEU A 3 2.13 8.45 -1.69
N SER A 4 2.72 9.47 -2.30
CA SER A 4 2.09 10.29 -3.33
C SER A 4 1.64 9.47 -4.54
N GLU A 5 2.43 8.50 -5.00
CA GLU A 5 2.07 7.66 -6.15
C GLU A 5 0.84 6.80 -5.84
N LEU A 6 0.82 6.13 -4.69
CA LEU A 6 -0.29 5.27 -4.27
C LEU A 6 -1.60 6.03 -4.08
N LYS A 7 -1.56 7.31 -3.67
CA LYS A 7 -2.74 8.15 -3.51
C LYS A 7 -3.46 8.43 -4.84
N HIS A 8 -2.73 8.48 -5.95
CA HIS A 8 -3.29 8.75 -7.29
C HIS A 8 -3.85 7.48 -7.96
N LEU A 9 -3.48 6.29 -7.49
CA LEU A 9 -3.99 5.05 -8.08
C LEU A 9 -5.49 4.85 -7.77
N PRO A 10 -6.26 4.26 -8.71
CA PRO A 10 -7.62 3.82 -8.46
C PRO A 10 -7.68 2.76 -7.34
N ILE A 11 -8.78 2.72 -6.60
CA ILE A 11 -8.96 1.74 -5.51
C ILE A 11 -8.88 0.29 -6.01
N ALA A 12 -9.40 -0.01 -7.20
CA ALA A 12 -9.34 -1.35 -7.78
C ALA A 12 -7.90 -1.84 -7.98
N GLN A 13 -7.04 -0.96 -8.51
CA GLN A 13 -5.62 -1.28 -8.73
C GLN A 13 -4.87 -1.44 -7.42
N LEU A 14 -5.20 -0.62 -6.41
CA LEU A 14 -4.67 -0.79 -5.06
C LEU A 14 -5.07 -2.16 -4.48
N VAL A 15 -6.33 -2.59 -4.64
CA VAL A 15 -6.81 -3.90 -4.18
C VAL A 15 -6.08 -5.05 -4.88
N GLU A 16 -5.89 -4.99 -6.19
CA GLU A 16 -5.11 -5.99 -6.95
C GLU A 16 -3.67 -6.09 -6.44
N MET A 17 -3.03 -4.94 -6.23
CA MET A 17 -1.69 -4.88 -5.64
C MET A 17 -1.67 -5.53 -4.26
N ALA A 18 -2.63 -5.20 -3.41
CA ALA A 18 -2.73 -5.77 -2.06
C ALA A 18 -2.94 -7.29 -2.08
N ILE A 19 -3.77 -7.81 -2.98
CA ILE A 19 -3.98 -9.26 -3.17
C ILE A 19 -2.68 -9.94 -3.64
N THR A 20 -1.99 -9.35 -4.61
CA THR A 20 -0.70 -9.85 -5.13
C THR A 20 0.37 -9.86 -4.04
N ASP A 21 0.31 -8.89 -3.13
CA ASP A 21 1.19 -8.76 -1.98
C ASP A 21 0.74 -9.63 -0.77
N GLU A 22 -0.26 -10.50 -0.95
CA GLU A 22 -0.83 -11.42 0.04
C GLU A 22 -1.41 -10.70 1.28
N ILE A 23 -1.93 -9.49 1.09
CA ILE A 23 -2.60 -8.72 2.13
C ILE A 23 -4.04 -9.21 2.27
N GLU A 24 -4.32 -9.89 3.37
CA GLU A 24 -5.66 -10.40 3.68
C GLU A 24 -6.70 -9.28 3.82
N ASN A 25 -7.95 -9.61 3.48
CA ASN A 25 -9.10 -8.71 3.57
C ASN A 25 -8.99 -7.41 2.75
N ALA A 26 -8.08 -7.32 1.78
CA ALA A 26 -7.86 -6.14 0.93
C ALA A 26 -9.17 -5.55 0.37
N SER A 27 -10.06 -6.37 -0.18
CA SER A 27 -11.32 -5.91 -0.78
C SER A 27 -12.29 -5.24 0.20
N ARG A 28 -12.06 -5.34 1.52
CA ARG A 28 -12.89 -4.72 2.58
C ARG A 28 -12.26 -3.47 3.19
N MET A 29 -11.01 -3.16 2.86
CA MET A 29 -10.29 -2.02 3.46
C MET A 29 -10.67 -0.72 2.77
N ARG A 30 -10.65 0.39 3.51
CA ARG A 30 -10.74 1.72 2.91
C ARG A 30 -9.46 2.05 2.16
N LYS A 31 -9.52 2.96 1.17
CA LYS A 31 -8.37 3.33 0.33
C LYS A 31 -7.12 3.64 1.15
N GLN A 32 -7.25 4.43 2.21
CA GLN A 32 -6.12 4.82 3.07
C GLN A 32 -5.52 3.63 3.81
N ASP A 33 -6.36 2.78 4.41
CA ASP A 33 -5.91 1.57 5.12
C ASP A 33 -5.18 0.63 4.17
N LEU A 34 -5.67 0.51 2.94
CA LEU A 34 -5.08 -0.33 1.92
C LEU A 34 -3.71 0.20 1.45
N ILE A 35 -3.58 1.52 1.28
CA ILE A 35 -2.29 2.18 1.01
C ILE A 35 -1.30 1.90 2.16
N PHE A 36 -1.74 2.04 3.41
CA PHE A 36 -0.89 1.75 4.57
C PHE A 36 -0.46 0.29 4.64
N ALA A 37 -1.37 -0.64 4.36
CA ALA A 37 -1.06 -2.07 4.34
C ALA A 37 -0.03 -2.41 3.26
N ILE A 38 -0.18 -1.87 2.04
CA ILE A 38 0.79 -2.04 0.94
C ILE A 38 2.16 -1.48 1.35
N LEU A 39 2.21 -0.27 1.90
CA LEU A 39 3.46 0.34 2.35
C LEU A 39 4.13 -0.49 3.45
N LYS A 40 3.36 -0.94 4.45
CA LYS A 40 3.87 -1.77 5.55
C LYS A 40 4.40 -3.12 5.04
N ASN A 41 3.70 -3.76 4.11
CA ASN A 41 4.13 -5.04 3.55
C ASN A 41 5.45 -4.90 2.78
N LYS A 42 5.57 -3.88 1.94
CA LYS A 42 6.79 -3.63 1.19
C LYS A 42 7.97 -3.24 2.09
N ALA A 43 7.72 -2.48 3.16
CA ALA A 43 8.73 -2.13 4.15
C ALA A 43 9.31 -3.40 4.83
N LYS A 44 8.46 -4.38 5.16
CA LYS A 44 8.90 -5.68 5.69
C LYS A 44 9.75 -6.48 4.70
N LYS A 45 9.49 -6.36 3.39
CA LYS A 45 10.27 -7.01 2.32
C LYS A 45 11.62 -6.32 2.05
N GLY A 46 12.05 -5.38 2.90
CA GLY A 46 13.34 -4.70 2.78
C GLY A 46 13.34 -3.52 1.80
N ILE A 47 12.19 -3.15 1.25
CA ILE A 47 12.06 -1.92 0.46
C ILE A 47 12.02 -0.76 1.46
N VAL A 48 13.11 0.00 1.56
CA VAL A 48 13.18 1.17 2.44
C VAL A 48 12.22 2.23 1.90
N PHE A 49 11.22 2.59 2.70
CA PHE A 49 10.31 3.71 2.43
C PHE A 49 10.77 4.93 3.21
N MET A 50 11.27 5.95 2.50
CA MET A 50 11.47 7.29 3.08
C MET A 50 10.10 7.96 3.23
N GLY A 51 9.45 7.71 4.36
CA GLY A 51 8.11 8.16 4.67
C GLY A 51 8.04 8.93 5.98
N MET A 52 9.06 9.73 6.29
CA MET A 52 9.04 10.86 7.24
C MET A 52 10.45 11.45 7.37
N ALA A 53 10.62 12.73 7.01
CA ALA A 53 11.40 13.70 7.80
C ALA A 53 11.40 15.10 7.12
N PRO A 54 11.35 16.21 7.89
CA PRO A 54 10.84 16.38 9.25
C PRO A 54 9.36 16.81 9.29
#